data_AF-A0A1B1DZJ0-F1
#
_entry.id   AF-A0A1B1DZJ0-F1
#
_cell.length_a   1.000
_cell.length_b   1.000
_cell.length_c   1.000
_cell.angle_alpha   90.00
_cell.angle_beta   90.00
_cell.angle_gamma   90.00
#
_symmetry.space_group_name_H-M   'P 1'
#
loop_
_entity.id
_entity.type
_entity.pdbx_description
1 polymer ?
#
loop_
_entity_poly.entity_id
_entity_poly.type
_entity_poly.pdbx_seq_one_letter_code
_entity_poly.pdbx_strand_id
1 'polypeptide(L)'
;MYNVLDDGQDDQDMCSNLDDKKHSEKELCKILARIFLWMDGLKLDPSKEKVGSFPWVPRKEEDEKPKEKELHSYYRCLIGKVTILNMLGKHCMLKEVSETVKNGREEMRRTNDLGEGNQLCKDVYFGSLKLGNRFMWEEIKKEIDGHERENDHSVGLSLVTKGKSKLHTVRDQVLDTSICPSGEGTLDQTILQNLEIKVIDNEDLSLDEATDPPGKKTSGKDELEDVLDKAEKEVQEGGVDAGIVEVLKEINRIWDEKIQKAQEKMAAKAVPAPTVPGK
;
A
#
# COMPACT_ATOMS: atom_id res chain seq x y z
N MET A 1 -2.05 -1.19 8.72
CA MET A 1 -0.58 -1.16 8.51
C MET A 1 0.17 -0.72 9.79
N TYR A 2 -0.34 -1.07 10.97
CA TYR A 2 -0.13 -0.27 12.20
C TYR A 2 1.25 -0.40 12.86
N ASN A 3 2.11 -1.32 12.38
CA ASN A 3 3.46 -1.53 12.90
C ASN A 3 4.53 -1.40 11.80
N VAL A 4 4.21 -0.80 10.66
CA VAL A 4 5.16 -0.63 9.53
C VAL A 4 5.96 0.68 9.68
N LEU A 5 5.91 1.34 10.84
CA LEU A 5 6.53 2.66 11.02
C LEU A 5 7.78 2.65 11.89
N ASP A 6 7.97 1.62 12.71
CA ASP A 6 9.17 1.42 13.52
C ASP A 6 10.11 0.41 12.85
N ASP A 7 11.41 0.58 13.09
CA ASP A 7 12.42 -0.31 12.53
C ASP A 7 12.37 -1.69 13.19
N GLY A 8 12.18 -2.72 12.38
CA GLY A 8 12.33 -4.11 12.79
C GLY A 8 13.77 -4.58 12.58
N GLN A 9 14.18 -5.60 13.32
CA GLN A 9 15.55 -6.13 13.21
C GLN A 9 15.87 -6.54 11.76
N ASP A 10 14.96 -7.28 11.13
CA ASP A 10 15.19 -7.83 9.78
C ASP A 10 15.27 -6.74 8.69
N ASP A 11 14.52 -5.63 8.85
CA ASP A 11 14.60 -4.52 7.90
C ASP A 11 15.88 -3.67 8.08
N GLN A 12 16.40 -3.57 9.31
CA GLN A 12 17.71 -2.97 9.56
C GLN A 12 18.84 -3.82 8.96
N ASP A 13 18.80 -5.14 9.19
CA ASP A 13 19.84 -6.05 8.73
C ASP A 13 19.88 -6.11 7.20
N MET A 14 18.71 -6.16 6.55
CA MET A 14 18.55 -6.11 5.09
C MET A 14 19.21 -4.87 4.46
N CYS A 15 19.09 -3.72 5.14
CA CYS A 15 19.56 -2.44 4.63
C CYS A 15 20.92 -2.01 5.20
N SER A 16 21.57 -2.87 5.98
CA SER A 16 22.83 -2.57 6.68
C SER A 16 24.00 -2.36 5.73
N ASN A 17 24.05 -3.11 4.62
CA ASN A 17 25.12 -3.08 3.62
C ASN A 17 25.16 -1.80 2.77
N LEU A 18 24.14 -0.95 2.87
CA LEU A 18 24.15 0.36 2.23
C LEU A 18 25.15 1.29 2.95
N ASP A 19 25.68 2.28 2.24
CA ASP A 19 26.65 3.23 2.81
C ASP A 19 26.02 4.03 3.97
N ASP A 20 26.63 4.00 5.16
CA ASP A 20 26.20 4.76 6.34
C ASP A 20 26.09 6.27 6.09
N LYS A 21 26.85 6.79 5.12
CA LYS A 21 26.79 8.21 4.73
C LYS A 21 25.53 8.55 3.94
N LYS A 22 24.79 7.55 3.46
CA LYS A 22 23.56 7.69 2.69
C LYS A 22 22.33 7.37 3.53
N HIS A 23 22.12 8.17 4.57
CA HIS A 23 21.02 7.97 5.51
C HIS A 23 19.65 7.85 4.80
N SER A 24 19.33 8.74 3.86
CA SER A 24 18.07 8.70 3.11
C SER A 24 17.86 7.41 2.31
N GLU A 25 18.93 6.87 1.70
CA GLU A 25 18.89 5.60 0.97
C GLU A 25 18.55 4.44 1.91
N LYS A 26 19.15 4.42 3.11
CA LYS A 26 18.84 3.42 4.15
C LYS A 26 17.40 3.51 4.62
N GLU A 27 16.91 4.72 4.86
CA GLU A 27 15.56 4.91 5.37
C GLU A 27 14.49 4.52 4.33
N LEU A 28 14.73 4.82 3.05
CA LEU A 28 13.90 4.31 1.95
C LEU A 28 13.94 2.77 1.89
N CYS A 29 15.14 2.18 1.99
CA CYS A 29 15.32 0.72 1.98
C CYS A 29 14.52 0.05 3.09
N LYS A 30 14.65 0.53 4.34
CA LYS A 30 13.95 -0.03 5.49
C LYS A 30 12.44 0.01 5.30
N ILE A 31 11.89 1.14 4.83
CA ILE A 31 10.44 1.26 4.60
C ILE A 31 9.97 0.27 3.53
N LEU A 32 10.69 0.18 2.41
CA LEU A 32 10.33 -0.76 1.33
C LEU A 32 10.39 -2.21 1.81
N ALA A 33 11.50 -2.61 2.46
CA ALA A 33 11.64 -3.92 3.07
C ALA A 33 10.45 -4.23 3.98
N ARG A 34 10.09 -3.28 4.84
CA ARG A 34 8.99 -3.44 5.78
C ARG A 34 7.63 -3.64 5.14
N ILE A 35 7.34 -2.90 4.07
CA ILE A 35 6.11 -3.08 3.31
C ILE A 35 6.08 -4.50 2.73
N PHE A 36 7.19 -5.00 2.16
CA PHE A 36 7.27 -6.37 1.66
C PHE A 36 7.09 -7.43 2.75
N LEU A 37 7.76 -7.28 3.90
CA LEU A 37 7.59 -8.22 5.03
C LEU A 37 6.13 -8.27 5.48
N TRP A 38 5.47 -7.10 5.56
CA TRP A 38 4.04 -7.04 5.85
C TRP A 38 3.19 -7.70 4.76
N MET A 39 3.48 -7.47 3.48
CA MET A 39 2.80 -8.10 2.33
C MET A 39 2.93 -9.63 2.36
N ASP A 40 4.09 -10.15 2.78
CA ASP A 40 4.36 -11.58 2.96
C ASP A 40 3.68 -12.19 4.20
N GLY A 41 2.85 -11.41 4.91
CA GLY A 41 2.03 -11.90 6.02
C GLY A 41 2.77 -11.90 7.36
N LEU A 42 3.87 -11.16 7.47
CA LEU A 42 4.55 -10.97 8.74
C LEU A 42 3.97 -9.77 9.52
N LYS A 43 4.29 -9.72 10.81
CA LYS A 43 4.03 -8.58 11.69
C LYS A 43 5.20 -8.39 12.64
N LEU A 44 5.45 -7.14 13.07
CA LEU A 44 6.31 -6.90 14.23
C LEU A 44 5.65 -7.47 15.49
N ASP A 45 6.47 -8.09 16.33
CA ASP A 45 6.08 -8.59 17.65
C ASP A 45 6.77 -7.78 18.76
N PRO A 46 6.11 -6.73 19.30
CA PRO A 46 6.67 -5.91 20.37
C PRO A 46 6.99 -6.70 21.65
N SER A 47 6.32 -7.83 21.87
CA SER A 47 6.56 -8.66 23.06
C SER A 47 7.92 -9.38 23.04
N LYS A 48 8.60 -9.39 21.89
CA LYS A 48 9.88 -10.06 21.68
C LYS A 48 11.01 -9.07 21.38
N GLU A 49 10.89 -7.85 21.89
CA GLU A 49 11.91 -6.81 21.72
C GLU A 49 13.31 -7.36 22.04
N LYS A 50 14.25 -7.12 21.12
CA LYS A 50 15.67 -7.36 21.33
C LYS A 50 16.40 -6.08 20.97
N VAL A 51 17.07 -5.47 21.96
CA VAL A 51 18.01 -4.35 21.73
C VAL A 51 17.39 -3.21 20.91
N GLY A 52 16.20 -2.73 21.28
CA GLY A 52 15.58 -1.57 20.63
C GLY A 52 15.04 -1.82 19.21
N SER A 53 14.89 -3.08 18.81
CA SER A 53 14.21 -3.48 17.57
C SER A 53 13.21 -4.61 17.84
N PHE A 54 12.20 -4.71 16.98
CA PHE A 54 11.17 -5.74 17.06
C PHE A 54 11.39 -6.79 15.96
N PRO A 55 11.31 -8.10 16.26
CA PRO A 55 11.43 -9.12 15.24
C PRO A 55 10.16 -9.20 14.39
N TRP A 56 10.33 -9.52 13.11
CA TRP A 56 9.21 -9.92 12.27
C TRP A 56 8.83 -11.37 12.57
N VAL A 57 7.54 -11.62 12.80
CA VAL A 57 7.02 -12.96 13.04
C VAL A 57 5.86 -13.26 12.09
N PRO A 58 5.67 -14.54 11.69
CA PRO A 58 4.48 -14.94 10.95
C PRO A 58 3.20 -14.63 11.73
N ARG A 59 2.17 -14.18 11.03
CA ARG A 59 0.82 -14.08 11.59
C ARG A 59 0.29 -15.46 11.96
N LYS A 60 -0.37 -15.54 13.12
CA LYS A 60 -0.98 -16.74 13.65
C LYS A 60 -2.46 -16.81 13.27
N GLU A 61 -3.10 -17.96 13.47
CA GLU A 61 -4.54 -18.14 13.23
C GLU A 61 -5.43 -17.22 14.09
N GLU A 62 -4.93 -16.77 15.24
CA GLU A 62 -5.61 -15.78 16.09
C GLU A 62 -5.66 -14.38 15.47
N ASP A 63 -4.78 -14.08 14.51
CA ASP A 63 -4.75 -12.78 13.82
C ASP A 63 -5.79 -12.70 12.69
N GLU A 64 -6.13 -13.84 12.08
CA GLU A 64 -6.94 -13.91 10.85
C GLU A 64 -7.76 -15.19 10.82
N LYS A 65 -9.06 -15.08 10.51
CA LYS A 65 -9.88 -16.27 10.33
C LYS A 65 -9.31 -17.12 9.19
N PRO A 66 -9.19 -18.45 9.34
CA PRO A 66 -8.62 -19.31 8.30
C PRO A 66 -9.27 -19.13 6.92
N LYS A 67 -10.59 -18.90 6.88
CA LYS A 67 -11.37 -18.67 5.65
C LYS A 67 -11.09 -17.34 4.96
N GLU A 68 -10.53 -16.36 5.67
CA GLU A 68 -10.26 -15.00 5.19
C GLU A 68 -8.75 -14.79 4.92
N LYS A 69 -7.90 -15.75 5.30
CA LYS A 69 -6.43 -15.62 5.23
C LYS A 69 -5.92 -15.31 3.82
N GLU A 70 -6.43 -16.02 2.82
CA GLU A 70 -6.05 -15.81 1.41
C GLU A 70 -6.46 -14.40 0.94
N LEU A 71 -7.71 -14.02 1.21
CA LEU A 71 -8.23 -12.69 0.87
C LEU A 71 -7.45 -11.57 1.57
N HIS A 72 -7.13 -11.74 2.85
CA HIS A 72 -6.31 -10.78 3.60
C HIS A 72 -4.89 -10.68 3.02
N SER A 73 -4.30 -11.81 2.63
CA SER A 73 -2.99 -11.84 1.96
C SER A 73 -3.04 -11.07 0.63
N TYR A 74 -4.07 -11.29 -0.18
CA TYR A 74 -4.26 -10.57 -1.44
C TYR A 74 -4.40 -9.05 -1.21
N TYR A 75 -5.26 -8.63 -0.27
CA TYR A 75 -5.43 -7.22 0.06
C TYR A 75 -4.16 -6.56 0.58
N ARG A 76 -3.40 -7.23 1.46
CA ARG A 76 -2.10 -6.71 1.91
C ARG A 76 -1.18 -6.44 0.74
N CYS A 77 -1.12 -7.34 -0.22
CA CYS A 77 -0.27 -7.14 -1.37
C CYS A 77 -0.72 -5.95 -2.22
N LEU A 78 -2.00 -5.87 -2.56
CA LEU A 78 -2.53 -4.74 -3.34
C LEU A 78 -2.26 -3.40 -2.64
N ILE A 79 -2.62 -3.30 -1.36
CA ILE A 79 -2.40 -2.08 -0.56
C ILE A 79 -0.91 -1.75 -0.51
N GLY A 80 -0.04 -2.74 -0.29
CA GLY A 80 1.41 -2.55 -0.24
C GLY A 80 1.96 -2.01 -1.56
N LYS A 81 1.63 -2.64 -2.70
CA LYS A 81 2.08 -2.21 -4.03
C LYS A 81 1.56 -0.81 -4.40
N VAL A 82 0.28 -0.54 -4.17
CA VAL A 82 -0.31 0.79 -4.40
C VAL A 82 0.37 1.84 -3.52
N THR A 83 0.65 1.52 -2.26
CA THR A 83 1.37 2.42 -1.34
C THR A 83 2.79 2.70 -1.83
N ILE A 84 3.52 1.67 -2.26
CA ILE A 84 4.89 1.83 -2.81
C ILE A 84 4.87 2.75 -4.02
N LEU A 85 3.98 2.51 -4.99
CA LEU A 85 3.93 3.32 -6.21
C LEU A 85 3.59 4.78 -5.91
N ASN A 86 2.57 5.05 -5.08
CA ASN A 86 2.10 6.41 -4.85
C ASN A 86 2.95 7.21 -3.86
N MET A 87 3.54 6.56 -2.86
CA MET A 87 4.33 7.26 -1.82
C MET A 87 5.82 7.24 -2.12
N LEU A 88 6.33 6.21 -2.79
CA LEU A 88 7.77 5.97 -2.92
C LEU A 88 8.23 5.85 -4.37
N GLY A 89 7.30 5.66 -5.32
CA GLY A 89 7.60 5.41 -6.74
C GLY A 89 8.39 6.51 -7.42
N LYS A 90 8.25 7.76 -6.95
CA LYS A 90 8.94 8.94 -7.47
C LYS A 90 10.26 9.25 -6.76
N HIS A 91 10.67 8.44 -5.78
CA HIS A 91 11.89 8.71 -5.02
C HIS A 91 13.14 8.49 -5.90
N CYS A 92 14.05 9.47 -5.95
CA CYS A 92 15.20 9.45 -6.88
C CYS A 92 16.16 8.26 -6.66
N MET A 93 16.23 7.72 -5.44
CA MET A 93 17.09 6.58 -5.06
C MET A 93 16.39 5.21 -5.17
N LEU A 94 15.18 5.15 -5.74
CA LEU A 94 14.39 3.91 -5.76
C LEU A 94 15.10 2.79 -6.54
N LYS A 95 15.90 3.15 -7.55
CA LYS A 95 16.62 2.18 -8.38
C LYS A 95 17.62 1.37 -7.57
N GLU A 96 18.53 2.06 -6.89
CA GLU A 96 19.57 1.47 -6.06
C GLU A 96 18.97 0.66 -4.90
N VAL A 97 17.91 1.21 -4.30
CA VAL A 97 17.26 0.57 -3.15
C VAL A 97 16.46 -0.66 -3.56
N SER A 98 15.78 -0.65 -4.71
CA SER A 98 14.92 -1.75 -5.15
C SER A 98 15.67 -3.07 -5.27
N GLU A 99 16.92 -3.04 -5.74
CA GLU A 99 17.77 -4.23 -5.86
C GLU A 99 18.17 -4.78 -4.48
N THR A 100 18.56 -3.89 -3.56
CA THR A 100 18.90 -4.26 -2.18
C THR A 100 17.70 -4.91 -1.48
N VAL A 101 16.52 -4.31 -1.60
CA VAL A 101 15.28 -4.82 -1.00
C VAL A 101 14.88 -6.16 -1.61
N LYS A 102 15.04 -6.34 -2.93
CA LYS A 102 14.78 -7.62 -3.60
C LYS A 102 15.63 -8.74 -2.99
N ASN A 103 16.94 -8.54 -2.93
CA ASN A 103 17.87 -9.57 -2.46
C ASN A 103 17.61 -9.94 -0.99
N GLY A 104 17.42 -8.93 -0.13
CA GLY A 104 17.14 -9.19 1.28
C GLY A 104 15.77 -9.83 1.51
N ARG A 105 14.75 -9.46 0.74
CA ARG A 105 13.43 -10.11 0.79
C ARG A 105 13.54 -11.59 0.42
N GLU A 106 14.25 -11.92 -0.65
CA GLU A 106 14.47 -13.31 -1.08
C GLU A 106 15.21 -14.12 0.00
N GLU A 107 16.24 -13.54 0.61
CA GLU A 107 16.97 -14.17 1.71
C GLU A 107 16.08 -14.38 2.96
N MET A 108 15.27 -13.39 3.31
CA MET A 108 14.35 -13.49 4.44
C MET A 108 13.31 -14.58 4.21
N ARG A 109 12.71 -14.64 3.01
CA ARG A 109 11.73 -15.67 2.64
C ARG A 109 12.32 -17.07 2.76
N ARG A 110 13.57 -17.27 2.30
CA ARG A 110 14.30 -18.54 2.45
C ARG A 110 14.55 -18.88 3.93
N THR A 111 14.96 -17.90 4.73
CA THR A 111 15.33 -18.11 6.15
C THR A 111 14.11 -18.41 7.03
N ASN A 112 12.96 -17.81 6.71
CA ASN A 112 11.71 -17.96 7.46
C ASN A 112 10.75 -18.99 6.87
N ASP A 113 11.21 -19.79 5.89
CA ASP A 113 10.43 -20.84 5.24
C ASP A 113 9.09 -20.34 4.66
N LEU A 114 9.10 -19.10 4.14
CA LEU A 114 7.92 -18.45 3.54
C LEU A 114 7.72 -18.82 2.07
N GLY A 115 8.51 -19.77 1.56
CA GLY A 115 8.55 -20.14 0.14
C GLY A 115 8.89 -18.95 -0.74
N GLU A 116 8.09 -18.72 -1.78
CA GLU A 116 8.24 -17.56 -2.67
C GLU A 116 7.57 -16.29 -2.11
N GLY A 117 7.09 -16.28 -0.86
CA GLY A 117 6.32 -15.18 -0.26
C GLY A 117 4.87 -15.15 -0.72
N ASN A 118 4.25 -13.97 -0.71
CA ASN A 118 2.85 -13.82 -1.11
C ASN A 118 2.63 -14.04 -2.62
N GLN A 119 2.22 -15.25 -3.00
CA GLN A 119 2.01 -15.63 -4.40
C GLN A 119 0.78 -15.03 -5.06
N LEU A 120 -0.20 -14.57 -4.27
CA LEU A 120 -1.51 -14.16 -4.79
C LEU A 120 -1.45 -12.90 -5.65
N CYS A 121 -0.36 -12.15 -5.57
CA CYS A 121 -0.17 -10.93 -6.34
C CYS A 121 1.09 -10.93 -7.21
N LYS A 122 1.70 -12.10 -7.40
CA LYS A 122 2.85 -12.29 -8.30
C LYS A 122 2.54 -11.87 -9.74
N ASP A 123 1.27 -11.95 -10.11
CA ASP A 123 0.77 -11.63 -11.46
C ASP A 123 0.06 -10.27 -11.53
N VAL A 124 0.20 -9.41 -10.52
CA VAL A 124 -0.35 -8.06 -10.59
C VAL A 124 0.50 -7.22 -11.52
N TYR A 125 -0.08 -6.85 -12.66
CA TYR A 125 0.49 -5.96 -13.65
C TYR A 125 0.38 -4.49 -13.24
N PHE A 126 1.29 -3.66 -13.74
CA PHE A 126 1.33 -2.23 -13.44
C PHE A 126 0.01 -1.53 -13.77
N GLY A 127 -0.63 -1.84 -14.91
CA GLY A 127 -1.93 -1.30 -15.29
C GLY A 127 -3.05 -1.66 -14.32
N SER A 128 -3.02 -2.86 -13.73
CA SER A 128 -3.95 -3.21 -12.66
C SER A 128 -3.71 -2.39 -11.40
N LEU A 129 -2.47 -1.99 -11.12
CA LEU A 129 -2.15 -1.06 -10.03
C LEU A 129 -2.56 0.37 -10.35
N LYS A 130 -2.55 0.82 -11.62
CA LYS A 130 -3.16 2.11 -12.01
C LYS A 130 -4.65 2.13 -11.66
N LEU A 131 -5.38 1.04 -11.92
CA LEU A 131 -6.77 0.90 -11.48
C LEU A 131 -6.88 0.89 -9.96
N GLY A 132 -6.08 0.06 -9.27
CA GLY A 132 -6.04 0.02 -7.81
C GLY A 132 -5.77 1.40 -7.19
N ASN A 133 -4.90 2.19 -7.82
CA ASN A 133 -4.66 3.58 -7.46
C ASN A 133 -5.95 4.39 -7.56
N ARG A 134 -6.59 4.38 -8.72
CA ARG A 134 -7.82 5.14 -8.98
C ARG A 134 -8.96 4.82 -8.01
N PHE A 135 -9.12 3.54 -7.62
CA PHE A 135 -10.24 3.11 -6.78
C PHE A 135 -9.96 3.09 -5.27
N MET A 136 -8.74 2.73 -4.88
CA MET A 136 -8.41 2.43 -3.48
C MET A 136 -7.53 3.49 -2.84
N TRP A 137 -6.84 4.31 -3.62
CA TRP A 137 -5.81 5.20 -3.08
C TRP A 137 -6.36 6.21 -2.09
N GLU A 138 -7.51 6.83 -2.35
CA GLU A 138 -8.07 7.83 -1.43
C GLU A 138 -8.34 7.25 -0.04
N GLU A 139 -8.89 6.04 0.06
CA GLU A 139 -9.11 5.40 1.36
C GLU A 139 -7.80 4.90 1.99
N ILE A 140 -6.87 4.35 1.19
CA ILE A 140 -5.53 3.96 1.69
C ILE A 140 -4.80 5.18 2.25
N LYS A 141 -4.78 6.28 1.49
CA LYS A 141 -4.14 7.55 1.83
C LYS A 141 -4.76 8.13 3.09
N LYS A 142 -6.09 8.16 3.18
CA LYS A 142 -6.81 8.64 4.37
C LYS A 142 -6.46 7.82 5.62
N GLU A 143 -6.36 6.50 5.51
CA GLU A 143 -5.92 5.64 6.61
C GLU A 143 -4.46 5.90 7.00
N ILE A 144 -3.56 6.09 6.01
CA ILE A 144 -2.14 6.42 6.23
C ILE A 144 -1.98 7.80 6.89
N ASP A 145 -2.64 8.82 6.35
CA ASP A 145 -2.58 10.21 6.80
C ASP A 145 -3.25 10.38 8.17
N GLY A 146 -4.35 9.66 8.39
CA GLY A 146 -5.13 9.69 9.63
C GLY A 146 -4.54 8.85 10.75
N HIS A 147 -3.53 8.02 10.47
CA HIS A 147 -2.91 7.19 11.47
C HIS A 147 -2.17 8.02 12.52
N GLU A 148 -2.50 7.77 13.78
CA GLU A 148 -1.81 8.32 14.93
C GLU A 148 -1.56 7.22 15.95
N ARG A 149 -0.52 7.41 16.74
CA ARG A 149 -0.15 6.54 17.84
C ARG A 149 0.46 7.37 18.94
N GLU A 150 -0.09 7.26 20.14
CA GLU A 150 0.48 7.88 21.33
C GLU A 150 1.78 7.18 21.73
N ASN A 151 2.62 7.89 22.48
CA ASN A 151 3.90 7.35 22.91
C ASN A 151 3.64 6.27 23.97
N ASP A 152 3.86 5.00 23.62
CA ASP A 152 3.72 3.92 24.58
C ASP A 152 5.08 3.64 25.22
N HIS A 153 5.27 4.22 26.41
CA HIS A 153 6.50 4.07 27.20
C HIS A 153 6.80 2.61 27.60
N SER A 154 5.87 1.68 27.41
CA SER A 154 6.03 0.28 27.82
C SER A 154 6.56 -0.66 26.73
N VAL A 155 6.40 -0.29 25.45
CA VAL A 155 6.76 -1.16 24.31
C VAL A 155 7.69 -0.49 23.30
N GLY A 156 8.28 0.66 23.62
CA GLY A 156 9.32 1.30 22.79
C GLY A 156 8.86 1.76 21.41
N LEU A 157 7.55 1.83 21.15
CA LEU A 157 7.00 2.24 19.87
C LEU A 157 7.02 3.77 19.73
N SER A 158 7.43 4.26 18.56
CA SER A 158 7.57 5.70 18.32
C SER A 158 6.21 6.40 18.29
N LEU A 159 6.14 7.64 18.80
CA LEU A 159 4.98 8.51 18.59
C LEU A 159 4.75 8.71 17.08
N VAL A 160 3.50 8.55 16.63
CA VAL A 160 3.10 8.88 15.26
C VAL A 160 2.02 9.95 15.31
N THR A 161 2.28 11.09 14.68
CA THR A 161 1.29 12.15 14.50
C THR A 161 0.67 12.05 13.12
N LYS A 162 -0.63 12.34 13.00
CA LYS A 162 -1.35 12.40 11.73
C LYS A 162 -0.57 13.18 10.67
N GLY A 163 -0.41 12.61 9.48
CA GLY A 163 0.30 13.18 8.34
C GLY A 163 1.83 13.33 8.53
N LYS A 164 2.41 12.81 9.61
CA LYS A 164 3.84 12.97 9.96
C LYS A 164 4.48 11.64 10.35
N SER A 165 4.09 10.57 9.68
CA SER A 165 4.75 9.28 9.86
C SER A 165 6.08 9.24 9.11
N LYS A 166 6.92 8.26 9.46
CA LYS A 166 8.20 8.01 8.75
C LYS A 166 8.02 7.81 7.24
N LEU A 167 6.90 7.20 6.83
CA LEU A 167 6.53 7.05 5.42
C LEU A 167 6.30 8.40 4.71
N HIS A 168 5.68 9.37 5.39
CA HIS A 168 5.52 10.72 4.86
C HIS A 168 6.88 11.42 4.73
N THR A 169 7.72 11.30 5.77
CA THR A 169 9.06 11.89 5.76
C THR A 169 9.86 11.39 4.56
N VAL A 170 9.90 10.07 4.31
CA VAL A 170 10.64 9.51 3.17
C VAL A 170 10.01 9.88 1.83
N ARG A 171 8.67 9.88 1.71
CA ARG A 171 8.01 10.40 0.49
C ARG A 171 8.47 11.83 0.19
N ASP A 172 8.46 12.69 1.19
CA ASP A 172 8.72 14.13 1.03
C ASP A 172 10.20 14.44 0.76
N GLN A 173 11.13 13.48 0.95
CA GLN A 173 12.54 13.64 0.57
C GLN A 173 12.74 13.92 -0.91
N VAL A 174 11.79 13.53 -1.77
CA VAL A 174 11.83 13.85 -3.20
C VAL A 174 11.80 15.36 -3.48
N LEU A 175 11.23 16.15 -2.55
CA LEU A 175 11.17 17.61 -2.64
C LEU A 175 12.45 18.28 -2.11
N ASP A 176 13.29 17.54 -1.39
CA ASP A 176 14.55 18.04 -0.83
C ASP A 176 15.67 17.88 -1.86
N THR A 177 16.09 18.98 -2.47
CA THR A 177 17.15 19.00 -3.48
C THR A 177 18.53 18.58 -2.95
N SER A 178 18.72 18.56 -1.62
CA SER A 178 19.96 18.02 -1.03
C SER A 178 19.99 16.49 -1.02
N ILE A 179 18.82 15.85 -1.02
CA ILE A 179 18.66 14.39 -1.08
C ILE A 179 18.43 13.93 -2.53
N CYS A 180 17.55 14.62 -3.26
CA CYS A 180 17.25 14.37 -4.66
C CYS A 180 17.62 15.60 -5.53
N PRO A 181 18.90 15.78 -5.91
CA PRO A 181 19.36 16.95 -6.67
C PRO A 181 18.68 17.11 -8.03
N SER A 182 18.27 16.00 -8.63
CA SER A 182 17.58 15.96 -9.92
C SER A 182 16.05 15.94 -9.82
N GLY A 183 15.50 16.04 -8.59
CA GLY A 183 14.06 15.95 -8.34
C GLY A 183 13.54 14.52 -8.36
N GLU A 184 12.33 14.32 -8.88
CA GLU A 184 11.67 13.01 -8.95
C GLU A 184 12.47 12.00 -9.78
N GLY A 185 12.54 10.77 -9.28
CA GLY A 185 13.05 9.63 -10.02
C GLY A 185 12.04 9.11 -11.05
N THR A 186 12.54 8.46 -12.09
CA THR A 186 11.71 7.78 -13.09
C THR A 186 11.58 6.30 -12.76
N LEU A 187 10.35 5.77 -12.80
CA LEU A 187 10.13 4.33 -12.77
C LEU A 187 10.59 3.71 -14.10
N ASP A 188 11.35 2.63 -14.01
CA ASP A 188 11.72 1.80 -15.14
C ASP A 188 11.28 0.35 -14.90
N GLN A 189 11.29 -0.46 -15.95
CA GLN A 189 10.87 -1.87 -15.89
C GLN A 189 11.70 -2.68 -14.89
N THR A 190 12.99 -2.37 -14.73
CA THR A 190 13.87 -3.07 -13.79
C THR A 190 13.49 -2.77 -12.36
N ILE A 191 13.19 -1.51 -12.03
CA ILE A 191 12.67 -1.11 -10.71
C ILE A 191 11.38 -1.86 -10.41
N LEU A 192 10.43 -1.86 -11.34
CA LEU A 192 9.14 -2.52 -11.15
C LEU A 192 9.29 -4.03 -10.96
N GLN A 193 10.16 -4.68 -11.73
CA GLN A 193 10.47 -6.11 -11.56
C GLN A 193 11.10 -6.41 -10.19
N ASN A 194 12.03 -5.58 -9.72
CA ASN A 194 12.62 -5.73 -8.39
C ASN A 194 11.57 -5.59 -7.26
N LEU A 195 10.54 -4.78 -7.51
CA LEU A 195 9.37 -4.60 -6.65
C LEU A 195 8.26 -5.65 -6.86
N GLU A 196 8.53 -6.70 -7.65
CA GLU A 196 7.58 -7.77 -8.01
C GLU A 196 6.33 -7.29 -8.76
N ILE A 197 6.44 -6.20 -9.53
CA ILE A 197 5.38 -5.64 -10.35
C ILE A 197 5.67 -6.01 -11.82
N LYS A 198 4.73 -6.71 -12.47
CA LYS A 198 4.86 -7.05 -13.88
C LYS A 198 4.53 -5.84 -14.75
N VAL A 199 5.26 -5.69 -15.85
CA VAL A 199 5.04 -4.66 -16.86
C VAL A 199 4.76 -5.37 -18.18
N ILE A 200 3.71 -4.95 -18.88
CA ILE A 200 3.44 -5.42 -20.24
C ILE A 200 4.24 -4.54 -21.20
N ASP A 201 4.80 -5.11 -22.27
CA ASP A 201 5.63 -4.38 -23.22
C ASP A 201 4.90 -3.14 -23.77
N ASN A 202 5.60 -1.99 -23.78
CA ASN A 202 5.10 -0.66 -24.20
C ASN A 202 4.02 -0.03 -23.31
N GLU A 203 3.86 -0.51 -22.07
CA GLU A 203 2.98 0.13 -21.09
C GLU A 203 3.56 1.48 -20.63
N ASP A 204 2.70 2.51 -20.56
CA ASP A 204 3.09 3.80 -19.99
C ASP A 204 3.26 3.69 -18.47
N LEU A 205 4.49 3.93 -18.01
CA LEU A 205 4.89 3.83 -16.61
C LEU A 205 4.68 5.14 -15.83
N SER A 206 4.04 6.15 -16.43
CA SER A 206 3.70 7.38 -15.73
C SER A 206 2.71 7.13 -14.59
N LEU A 207 2.94 7.79 -13.45
CA LEU A 207 2.06 7.74 -12.27
C LEU A 207 1.05 8.91 -12.25
N ASP A 208 1.21 9.89 -13.14
CA ASP A 208 0.50 11.18 -13.08
C ASP A 208 -0.95 11.11 -13.61
N GLU A 209 -1.33 10.02 -14.28
CA GLU A 209 -2.66 9.87 -14.90
C GLU A 209 -3.81 9.59 -13.91
N ALA A 210 -3.52 9.34 -12.63
CA ALA A 210 -4.53 8.88 -11.68
C ALA A 210 -5.13 9.97 -10.78
N THR A 211 -4.60 11.20 -10.83
CA THR A 211 -5.17 12.32 -10.07
C THR A 211 -6.05 13.17 -10.97
N ASP A 212 -7.36 13.03 -10.80
CA ASP A 212 -8.32 14.00 -11.34
C ASP A 212 -7.99 15.41 -10.83
N PRO A 213 -8.28 16.46 -11.62
CA PRO A 213 -8.04 17.84 -11.22
C PRO A 213 -8.71 18.16 -9.87
N PRO A 214 -8.05 18.98 -9.02
CA PRO A 214 -8.53 19.27 -7.67
C PRO A 214 -9.96 19.84 -7.70
N GLY A 215 -10.90 19.12 -7.08
CA GLY A 215 -12.31 19.51 -6.97
C GLY A 215 -13.32 18.51 -7.54
N LYS A 216 -12.87 17.51 -8.30
CA LYS A 216 -13.73 16.39 -8.71
C LYS A 216 -13.68 15.32 -7.64
N LYS A 217 -14.79 15.09 -6.92
CA LYS A 217 -14.93 13.89 -6.09
C LYS A 217 -14.95 12.70 -7.03
N THR A 218 -13.86 11.95 -7.08
CA THR A 218 -13.84 10.61 -7.68
C THR A 218 -14.71 9.72 -6.80
N SER A 219 -15.97 9.53 -7.17
CA SER A 219 -16.59 8.25 -6.80
C SER A 219 -16.00 7.25 -7.77
N GLY A 220 -15.15 6.34 -7.29
CA GLY A 220 -14.70 5.14 -8.03
C GLY A 220 -15.84 4.26 -8.58
N LYS A 221 -17.08 4.75 -8.56
CA LYS A 221 -18.25 4.24 -9.22
C LYS A 221 -18.20 4.49 -10.72
N ASP A 222 -17.94 5.73 -11.15
CA ASP A 222 -17.98 6.10 -12.59
C ASP A 222 -16.95 5.29 -13.38
N GLU A 223 -15.81 5.02 -12.75
CA GLU A 223 -14.77 4.16 -13.27
C GLU A 223 -15.10 2.67 -13.25
N LEU A 224 -15.77 2.20 -12.21
CA LEU A 224 -16.16 0.80 -12.10
C LEU A 224 -17.24 0.49 -13.13
N GLU A 225 -18.13 1.45 -13.38
CA GLU A 225 -19.09 1.46 -14.48
C GLU A 225 -18.38 1.44 -15.84
N ASP A 226 -17.35 2.26 -16.08
CA ASP A 226 -16.58 2.21 -17.35
C ASP A 226 -15.86 0.86 -17.56
N VAL A 227 -15.32 0.26 -16.50
CA VAL A 227 -14.71 -1.09 -16.56
C VAL A 227 -15.78 -2.15 -16.83
N LEU A 228 -16.95 -2.04 -16.20
CA LEU A 228 -18.08 -2.93 -16.44
C LEU A 228 -18.55 -2.85 -17.90
N ASP A 229 -18.73 -1.63 -18.42
CA ASP A 229 -19.17 -1.36 -19.78
C ASP A 229 -18.17 -1.90 -20.82
N LYS A 230 -16.87 -1.79 -20.55
CA LYS A 230 -15.81 -2.39 -21.40
C LYS A 230 -15.83 -3.90 -21.35
N ALA A 231 -15.94 -4.49 -20.17
CA ALA A 231 -16.00 -5.94 -20.00
C ALA A 231 -17.26 -6.53 -20.69
N GLU A 232 -18.40 -5.85 -20.60
CA GLU A 232 -19.62 -6.25 -21.32
C GLU A 232 -19.45 -6.23 -22.84
N LYS A 233 -18.76 -5.22 -23.39
CA LYS A 233 -18.45 -5.15 -24.82
C LYS A 233 -17.51 -6.28 -25.25
N GLU A 234 -16.44 -6.53 -24.50
CA GLU A 234 -15.48 -7.59 -24.84
C GLU A 234 -16.08 -9.01 -24.72
N VAL A 235 -17.03 -9.25 -23.81
CA VAL A 235 -17.81 -10.50 -23.78
C VAL A 235 -18.64 -10.69 -25.05
N GLN A 236 -19.27 -9.62 -25.55
CA GLN A 236 -20.04 -9.68 -26.81
C GLN A 236 -19.15 -9.98 -28.02
N GLU A 237 -17.89 -9.56 -27.97
CA GLU A 237 -16.87 -9.83 -28.99
C GLU A 237 -16.15 -11.18 -28.79
N GLY A 238 -16.47 -11.92 -27.72
CA GLY A 238 -15.89 -13.23 -27.40
C GLY A 238 -14.49 -13.19 -26.77
N GLY A 239 -14.04 -12.02 -26.30
CA GLY A 239 -12.72 -11.80 -25.72
C GLY A 239 -12.62 -12.06 -24.21
N VAL A 240 -13.74 -12.01 -23.47
CA VAL A 240 -13.78 -12.13 -22.00
C VAL A 240 -14.79 -13.20 -21.58
N ASP A 241 -14.52 -13.88 -20.46
CA ASP A 241 -15.42 -14.86 -19.86
C ASP A 241 -16.65 -14.17 -19.24
N ALA A 242 -17.85 -14.66 -19.57
CA ALA A 242 -19.11 -14.09 -19.08
C ALA A 242 -19.26 -14.16 -17.55
N GLY A 243 -18.59 -15.11 -16.88
CA GLY A 243 -18.58 -15.22 -15.43
C GLY A 243 -17.85 -14.05 -14.74
N ILE A 244 -16.82 -13.48 -15.38
CA ILE A 244 -16.09 -12.31 -14.87
C ILE A 244 -17.00 -11.09 -14.85
N VAL A 245 -17.80 -10.89 -15.89
CA VAL A 245 -18.77 -9.78 -15.96
C VAL A 245 -19.82 -9.89 -14.86
N GLU A 246 -20.35 -11.08 -14.60
CA GLU A 246 -21.34 -11.26 -13.51
C GLU A 246 -20.73 -11.00 -12.13
N VAL A 247 -19.47 -11.37 -11.90
CA VAL A 247 -18.75 -11.02 -10.67
C VAL A 247 -18.57 -9.50 -10.54
N LEU A 248 -18.19 -8.81 -11.63
CA LEU A 248 -18.04 -7.35 -11.62
C LEU A 248 -19.37 -6.63 -11.35
N LYS A 249 -20.49 -7.11 -11.92
CA LYS A 249 -21.83 -6.59 -11.62
C LYS A 249 -22.17 -6.71 -10.14
N GLU A 250 -21.89 -7.86 -9.54
CA GLU A 250 -22.16 -8.08 -8.12
C GLU A 250 -21.26 -7.21 -7.23
N ILE A 251 -20.00 -7.02 -7.60
CA ILE A 251 -19.09 -6.08 -6.91
C ILE A 251 -19.65 -4.65 -6.99
N ASN A 252 -20.06 -4.19 -8.17
CA ASN A 252 -20.62 -2.85 -8.36
C ASN A 252 -21.87 -2.64 -7.50
N ARG A 253 -22.76 -3.65 -7.47
CA ARG A 253 -23.98 -3.65 -6.64
C ARG A 253 -23.67 -3.57 -5.15
N ILE A 254 -22.74 -4.39 -4.66
CA ILE A 254 -22.33 -4.39 -3.24
C ILE A 254 -21.68 -3.04 -2.87
N TRP A 255 -20.89 -2.48 -3.79
CA TRP A 255 -20.24 -1.19 -3.61
C TRP A 255 -21.27 -0.08 -3.44
N ASP A 256 -22.25 -0.02 -4.34
CA ASP A 256 -23.36 0.94 -4.28
C ASP A 256 -24.13 0.86 -2.95
N GLU A 257 -24.50 -0.35 -2.52
CA GLU A 257 -25.18 -0.55 -1.24
C GLU A 257 -24.35 -0.02 -0.05
N LYS A 258 -23.03 -0.24 -0.08
CA LYS A 258 -22.15 0.20 1.01
C LYS A 258 -21.93 1.72 1.00
N ILE A 259 -21.76 2.33 -0.17
CA ILE A 259 -21.69 3.79 -0.30
C ILE A 259 -22.97 4.43 0.23
N GLN A 260 -24.14 3.93 -0.21
CA GLN A 260 -25.42 4.48 0.21
C GLN A 260 -25.59 4.41 1.74
N LYS A 261 -25.32 3.24 2.34
CA LYS A 261 -25.36 3.07 3.80
C LYS A 261 -24.38 4.00 4.54
N ALA A 262 -23.20 4.25 3.96
CA ALA A 262 -22.24 5.17 4.55
C ALA A 262 -22.74 6.63 4.48
N GLN A 263 -23.30 7.05 3.34
CA GLN A 263 -23.88 8.38 3.16
C GLN A 263 -25.06 8.62 4.10
N GLU A 264 -25.97 7.65 4.24
CA GLU A 264 -27.09 7.71 5.19
C GLU A 264 -26.61 7.89 6.63
N LYS A 265 -25.57 7.15 7.04
CA LYS A 265 -24.95 7.30 8.37
C LYS A 265 -24.31 8.67 8.58
N MET A 266 -23.68 9.24 7.54
CA MET A 266 -23.09 10.58 7.62
C MET A 266 -24.17 11.65 7.71
N ALA A 267 -25.23 11.55 6.90
CA ALA A 267 -26.37 12.47 6.92
C ALA A 267 -27.08 12.45 8.28
N ALA A 268 -27.28 11.26 8.87
CA ALA A 268 -27.88 11.11 10.20
C ALA A 268 -27.05 11.76 11.32
N LYS A 269 -25.72 11.78 11.20
CA LYS A 269 -24.82 12.45 12.16
C LYS A 269 -24.75 13.97 11.98
N ALA A 270 -25.12 14.49 10.82
CA ALA A 270 -25.08 15.91 10.51
C ALA A 270 -26.34 16.69 10.93
N VAL A 271 -27.39 16.01 11.42
CA VAL A 271 -28.60 16.66 11.94
C VAL A 271 -28.28 17.33 13.29
N PRO A 272 -28.38 18.67 13.40
CA PRO A 272 -28.13 19.37 14.67
C PRO A 272 -29.15 18.94 15.73
N ALA A 273 -28.70 18.77 16.97
CA ALA A 273 -29.59 18.52 18.10
C ALA A 273 -30.65 19.64 18.18
N PRO A 274 -31.93 19.31 18.44
CA PRO A 274 -33.00 20.29 18.51
C PRO A 274 -32.65 21.35 19.55
N THR A 275 -32.62 22.61 19.12
CA THR A 275 -32.43 23.76 19.99
C THR A 275 -33.54 23.78 21.02
N VAL A 276 -33.16 23.55 22.28
CA VAL A 276 -34.08 23.66 23.42
C VAL A 276 -34.56 25.11 23.46
N PRO A 277 -35.87 25.39 23.35
CA PRO A 277 -36.37 26.75 23.46
C PRO A 277 -36.07 27.28 24.87
N GLY A 278 -35.28 28.36 24.93
CA GLY A 278 -34.89 29.00 26.18
C GLY A 278 -36.10 29.49 26.97
N LYS A 279 -36.05 29.25 28.28
CA LYS A 279 -36.92 29.87 29.29
C LYS A 279 -36.33 31.19 29.75
#